data_AF-A0A3C0ZNZ4-F1
#
_entry.id   AF-A0A3C0ZNZ4-F1
#
_cell.length_a   1.000
_cell.length_b   1.000
_cell.length_c   1.000
_cell.angle_alpha   90.00
_cell.angle_beta   90.00
_cell.angle_gamma   90.00
#
_symmetry.space_group_name_H-M   'P 1'
#
loop_
_entity.id
_entity.type
_entity.pdbx_description
1 polymer ?
#
loop_
_entity_poly.entity_id
_entity_poly.type
_entity_poly.pdbx_seq_one_letter_code
_entity_poly.pdbx_strand_id
1 'polypeptide(L)'
;MLIPEIPFKWDKVYEHVLKRGKHGDRFSIICVAEGAKSEEGEIIVREKDKKRTDPIRLGGIGELVGKKIMEDTGLETRVTVLGHLQRGGSPTPFDRILASRFGSMALQLASQEKFGHMVSLRGSEIVAVPVKEAILQLRTVPPDSQIIFAARAVGTSFGD
;
A
#
# COMPACT_ATOMS: atom_id res chain seq x y z
N MET A 1 10.93 -1.98 1.31
CA MET A 1 9.48 -1.70 1.22
C MET A 1 8.84 -2.93 0.64
N LEU A 2 7.89 -3.57 1.33
CA LEU A 2 7.23 -4.78 0.85
C LEU A 2 5.83 -4.41 0.39
N ILE A 3 5.52 -4.64 -0.89
CA ILE A 3 4.23 -4.29 -1.52
C ILE A 3 3.59 -5.54 -2.15
N PRO A 4 2.24 -5.58 -2.32
CA PRO A 4 1.55 -6.74 -2.90
C PRO A 4 1.99 -7.10 -4.32
N GLU A 5 2.37 -6.10 -5.11
CA GLU A 5 2.72 -6.24 -6.52
C GLU A 5 4.11 -6.83 -6.76
N ILE A 6 5.00 -6.78 -5.77
CA ILE A 6 6.35 -7.33 -5.85
C ILE A 6 6.50 -8.35 -4.71
N PRO A 7 6.28 -9.65 -4.99
CA PRO A 7 6.48 -10.70 -4.01
C PRO A 7 7.93 -10.70 -3.53
N PHE A 8 8.13 -10.79 -2.21
CA PHE A 8 9.47 -10.75 -1.64
C PHE A 8 10.01 -12.15 -1.32
N LYS A 9 11.34 -12.26 -1.24
CA LYS A 9 12.09 -13.41 -0.77
C LYS A 9 12.69 -13.09 0.59
N TRP A 10 12.55 -14.00 1.55
CA TRP A 10 13.09 -13.83 2.89
C TRP A 10 14.59 -13.55 2.89
N ASP A 11 15.36 -14.36 2.16
CA ASP A 11 16.82 -14.19 2.04
C ASP A 11 17.22 -12.80 1.52
N LYS A 12 16.44 -12.23 0.60
CA LYS A 12 16.71 -10.89 0.04
C LYS A 12 16.39 -9.78 1.02
N VAL A 13 15.35 -9.95 1.83
CA VAL A 13 15.07 -9.04 2.94
C VAL A 13 16.22 -9.06 3.95
N TYR A 14 16.68 -10.25 4.35
CA TYR A 14 17.75 -10.43 5.33
C TYR A 14 19.09 -9.90 4.83
N GLU A 15 19.46 -10.26 3.59
CA GLU A 15 20.68 -9.78 2.93
C GLU A 15 20.72 -8.25 2.94
N HIS A 16 19.61 -7.61 2.60
CA HIS A 16 19.55 -6.15 2.50
C HIS A 16 19.71 -5.46 3.87
N VAL A 17 19.00 -5.92 4.91
CA VAL A 17 19.13 -5.30 6.25
C VAL A 17 20.52 -5.50 6.86
N LEU A 18 21.12 -6.68 6.67
CA LEU A 18 22.48 -6.97 7.12
C LEU A 18 23.52 -6.15 6.35
N LYS A 19 23.35 -6.00 5.03
CA LYS A 19 24.23 -5.19 4.19
C LYS A 19 24.23 -3.73 4.67
N ARG A 20 23.06 -3.17 4.98
CA ARG A 20 22.94 -1.79 5.51
C ARG A 20 23.76 -1.63 6.80
N GLY A 21 23.59 -2.53 7.76
CA GLY A 21 24.38 -2.52 9.00
C GLY A 21 25.89 -2.55 8.77
N LYS A 22 26.36 -3.38 7.83
CA LYS A 22 27.79 -3.45 7.45
C LYS A 22 28.32 -2.15 6.82
N HIS A 23 27.46 -1.33 6.21
CA HIS A 23 27.83 -0.05 5.60
C HIS A 23 27.71 1.13 6.58
N GLY A 24 27.49 0.87 7.88
CA GLY A 24 27.44 1.90 8.92
C GLY A 24 26.04 2.49 9.17
N ASP A 25 25.00 2.00 8.50
CA ASP A 25 23.63 2.36 8.84
C ASP A 25 23.30 1.82 10.25
N ARG A 26 22.86 2.71 11.14
CA ARG A 26 22.54 2.35 12.53
C ARG A 26 21.17 1.68 12.69
N PHE A 27 20.31 1.77 11.67
CA PHE A 27 18.97 1.19 11.69
C PHE A 27 18.44 0.97 10.26
N SER A 28 17.38 0.18 10.16
CA SER A 28 16.60 -0.02 8.94
C SER A 28 15.12 0.22 9.23
N ILE A 29 14.42 0.85 8.29
CA ILE A 29 12.96 1.01 8.33
C ILE A 29 12.38 0.15 7.22
N ILE A 30 11.42 -0.70 7.59
CA ILE A 30 10.73 -1.57 6.64
C ILE A 30 9.24 -1.21 6.67
N CYS A 31 8.77 -0.57 5.60
CA CYS A 31 7.34 -0.39 5.36
C CYS A 31 6.78 -1.66 4.72
N VAL A 32 5.75 -2.26 5.33
CA VAL A 32 5.10 -3.49 4.88
C VAL A 32 3.63 -3.18 4.62
N ALA A 33 3.20 -3.31 3.37
CA ALA A 33 1.78 -3.22 3.03
C ALA A 33 1.02 -4.42 3.59
N GLU A 34 -0.23 -4.23 4.01
CA GLU A 34 -1.05 -5.31 4.61
C GLU A 34 -1.26 -6.50 3.66
N GLY A 35 -1.24 -6.27 2.35
CA GLY A 35 -1.33 -7.31 1.32
C GLY A 35 0.02 -7.79 0.76
N ALA A 36 1.15 -7.41 1.38
CA ALA A 36 2.46 -7.91 0.97
C ALA A 36 2.53 -9.43 1.13
N LYS A 37 3.18 -10.11 0.18
CA LYS A 37 3.25 -11.57 0.12
C LYS A 37 4.68 -12.02 -0.20
N SER A 38 5.11 -13.12 0.40
CA SER A 38 6.34 -13.79 -0.02
C SER A 38 6.10 -14.58 -1.31
N GLU A 39 7.16 -14.93 -2.02
CA GLU A 39 7.07 -15.87 -3.15
C GLU A 39 6.52 -17.25 -2.73
N GLU A 40 6.72 -17.65 -1.48
CA GLU A 40 6.24 -18.91 -0.90
C GLU A 40 4.73 -18.93 -0.61
N GLY A 41 4.01 -17.82 -0.81
CA GLY A 41 2.56 -17.82 -0.99
C GLY A 41 1.69 -17.76 0.27
N GLU A 42 2.25 -17.59 1.46
CA GLU A 42 1.41 -17.43 2.67
C GLU A 42 0.92 -15.99 2.82
N ILE A 43 -0.31 -15.73 2.32
CA ILE A 43 -1.09 -14.60 2.81
C ILE A 43 -1.47 -14.93 4.26
N ILE A 44 -0.90 -14.20 5.22
CA ILE A 44 -1.30 -14.31 6.62
C ILE A 44 -2.69 -13.70 6.76
N VAL A 45 -3.71 -14.55 6.71
CA VAL A 45 -5.09 -14.17 7.00
C VAL A 45 -5.26 -14.22 8.52
N ARG A 46 -5.43 -13.05 9.15
CA ARG A 46 -5.51 -12.95 10.61
C ARG A 46 -6.78 -13.58 11.18
N GLU A 47 -7.85 -13.71 10.39
CA GLU A 47 -9.11 -14.41 10.74
C GLU A 47 -10.04 -14.52 9.52
N LYS A 48 -10.73 -15.66 9.34
CA LYS A 48 -11.88 -15.83 8.44
C LYS A 48 -13.17 -15.69 9.25
N ASP A 49 -13.66 -14.47 9.46
CA ASP A 49 -14.94 -14.27 10.14
C ASP A 49 -16.10 -14.39 9.14
N LYS A 50 -16.81 -15.52 9.17
CA LYS A 50 -17.86 -15.91 8.19
C LYS A 50 -19.12 -15.02 8.19
N LYS A 51 -19.20 -13.99 9.05
CA LYS A 51 -20.39 -13.14 9.23
C LYS A 51 -20.31 -11.79 8.51
N ARG A 52 -19.24 -11.47 7.77
CA ARG A 52 -19.07 -10.19 7.07
C ARG A 52 -19.07 -10.33 5.55
N THR A 53 -19.44 -9.23 4.88
CA THR A 53 -19.41 -9.05 3.42
C THR A 53 -18.00 -9.06 2.83
N ASP A 54 -16.96 -8.88 3.65
CA ASP A 54 -15.55 -8.95 3.23
C ASP A 54 -14.81 -10.04 4.06
N PRO A 55 -14.54 -11.23 3.49
CA PRO A 55 -14.15 -12.43 4.23
C PRO A 55 -12.65 -12.53 4.58
N ILE A 56 -11.82 -11.56 4.21
CA ILE A 56 -10.37 -11.62 4.41
C ILE A 56 -9.89 -10.40 5.19
N ARG A 57 -9.59 -10.60 6.48
CA ARG A 57 -8.84 -9.60 7.24
C ARG A 57 -7.35 -9.85 7.04
N LEU A 58 -6.77 -9.11 6.11
CA LEU A 58 -5.31 -8.99 5.99
C LEU A 58 -4.78 -8.36 7.29
N GLY A 59 -3.72 -8.94 7.85
CA GLY A 59 -3.13 -8.42 9.08
C GLY A 59 -2.10 -9.38 9.67
N GLY A 60 -1.12 -8.82 10.37
CA GLY A 60 -0.05 -9.61 11.01
C GLY A 60 1.18 -9.84 10.15
N ILE A 61 1.17 -9.49 8.85
CA ILE A 61 2.37 -9.58 8.00
C ILE A 61 3.54 -8.76 8.56
N GLY A 62 3.29 -7.57 9.11
CA GLY A 62 4.32 -6.77 9.78
C GLY A 62 4.91 -7.47 11.01
N GLU A 63 4.07 -8.18 11.79
CA GLU A 63 4.52 -8.97 12.95
C GLU A 63 5.34 -10.19 12.51
N LEU A 64 4.91 -10.91 11.47
CA LEU A 64 5.68 -12.02 10.89
C LEU A 64 7.03 -11.55 10.37
N VAL A 65 7.05 -10.50 9.55
CA VAL A 65 8.29 -9.95 8.98
C VAL A 65 9.24 -9.54 10.10
N GLY A 66 8.74 -8.86 11.13
CA GLY A 66 9.56 -8.47 12.26
C GLY A 66 10.13 -9.66 13.04
N LYS A 67 9.29 -10.67 13.31
CA LYS A 67 9.70 -11.93 13.97
C LYS A 67 10.78 -12.65 13.17
N LYS A 68 10.55 -12.83 11.87
CA LYS A 68 11.46 -13.52 10.94
C LYS A 68 12.82 -12.84 10.84
N ILE A 69 12.84 -11.51 10.71
CA ILE A 69 14.10 -10.75 10.72
C ILE A 69 14.84 -10.96 12.04
N MET A 70 14.16 -10.90 13.17
CA MET A 70 14.80 -11.10 14.48
C MET A 70 15.38 -12.51 14.63
N GLU A 71 14.64 -13.54 14.21
CA GLU A 71 15.06 -14.95 14.26
C GLU A 71 16.26 -15.23 13.32
N ASP A 72 16.21 -14.74 12.09
CA ASP A 72 17.18 -15.08 11.04
C ASP A 72 18.41 -14.15 10.99
N THR A 73 18.32 -12.95 11.57
CA THR A 73 19.42 -11.95 11.55
C THR A 73 19.97 -11.56 12.91
N GLY A 74 19.24 -11.84 14.00
CA GLY A 74 19.60 -11.41 15.36
C GLY A 74 19.46 -9.90 15.62
N LEU A 75 18.91 -9.13 14.67
CA LEU A 75 18.70 -7.69 14.83
C LEU A 75 17.46 -7.42 15.69
N GLU A 76 17.60 -6.58 16.73
CA GLU A 76 16.45 -6.11 17.52
C GLU A 76 15.45 -5.42 16.59
N THR A 77 14.25 -5.96 16.51
CA THR A 77 13.21 -5.49 15.59
C THR A 77 11.96 -5.11 16.35
N ARG A 78 11.48 -3.90 16.12
CA ARG A 78 10.22 -3.39 16.70
C ARG A 78 9.20 -3.18 15.60
N VAL A 79 7.98 -3.67 15.83
CA VAL A 79 6.87 -3.58 14.88
C VAL A 79 5.85 -2.57 15.41
N THR A 80 5.36 -1.70 14.53
CA THR A 80 4.27 -0.76 14.84
C THR A 80 3.20 -0.87 13.76
N VAL A 81 1.99 -1.23 14.16
CA VAL A 81 0.82 -1.31 13.28
C VAL A 81 0.03 -0.01 13.43
N LEU A 82 0.02 0.82 12.37
CA LEU A 82 -0.62 2.14 12.42
C LEU A 82 -2.16 2.05 12.48
N GLY A 83 -2.76 1.10 11.76
CA GLY A 83 -4.20 0.82 11.80
C GLY A 83 -5.06 2.08 11.59
N HIS A 84 -6.05 2.29 12.48
CA HIS A 84 -7.02 3.39 12.39
C HIS A 84 -6.39 4.79 12.41
N LEU A 85 -5.16 4.95 12.93
CA LEU A 85 -4.47 6.24 12.92
C LEU A 85 -4.28 6.79 11.49
N GLN A 86 -4.11 5.90 10.50
CA GLN A 86 -3.97 6.32 9.09
C GLN A 86 -5.24 6.93 8.49
N ARG A 87 -6.40 6.69 9.11
CA ARG A 87 -7.71 7.20 8.67
C ARG A 87 -8.23 8.34 9.55
N GLY A 88 -7.45 8.74 10.56
CA GLY A 88 -7.76 9.83 11.46
C GLY A 88 -7.01 11.13 11.11
N GLY A 89 -7.28 12.18 11.89
CA GLY A 89 -6.67 13.50 11.70
C GLY A 89 -7.40 14.40 10.71
N SER A 90 -6.96 15.64 10.61
CA SER A 90 -7.54 16.63 9.69
C SER A 90 -7.02 16.40 8.26
N PRO A 91 -7.87 16.44 7.23
CA PRO A 91 -7.44 16.32 5.83
C PRO A 91 -6.37 17.35 5.47
N THR A 92 -5.47 17.02 4.55
CA THR A 92 -4.46 17.98 4.09
C THR A 92 -5.09 19.10 3.24
N PRO A 93 -4.41 20.25 3.01
CA PRO A 93 -4.89 21.25 2.06
C PRO A 93 -5.20 20.66 0.67
N PHE A 94 -4.38 19.71 0.21
CA PHE A 94 -4.60 19.01 -1.05
C PHE A 94 -5.91 18.22 -1.02
N ASP A 95 -6.14 17.42 0.02
CA ASP A 95 -7.36 16.62 0.16
C ASP A 95 -8.61 17.50 0.23
N ARG A 96 -8.53 18.64 0.93
CA ARG A 96 -9.64 19.59 1.00
C ARG A 96 -10.00 20.14 -0.38
N ILE A 97 -9.01 20.61 -1.14
CA ILE A 97 -9.21 21.12 -2.50
C ILE A 97 -9.76 20.02 -3.40
N LEU A 98 -9.17 18.82 -3.35
CA LEU A 98 -9.59 17.68 -4.16
C LEU A 98 -11.05 17.28 -3.86
N ALA A 99 -11.41 17.19 -2.58
CA ALA A 99 -12.77 16.86 -2.14
C ALA A 99 -13.79 17.90 -2.61
N SER A 100 -13.47 19.21 -2.50
CA SER A 100 -14.33 20.27 -3.00
C SER A 100 -14.53 20.20 -4.51
N ARG A 101 -13.45 19.94 -5.26
CA ARG A 101 -13.49 19.76 -6.72
C ARG A 101 -14.35 18.54 -7.11
N PHE A 102 -14.21 17.43 -6.39
CA PHE A 102 -15.00 16.23 -6.61
C PHE A 102 -16.49 16.48 -6.33
N GLY A 103 -16.80 17.10 -5.18
CA GLY A 103 -18.18 17.42 -4.80
C GLY A 103 -18.86 18.36 -5.78
N SER A 104 -18.15 19.39 -6.27
CA SER A 104 -18.67 20.33 -7.26
C SER A 104 -19.06 19.64 -8.57
N MET A 105 -18.18 18.79 -9.12
CA MET A 105 -18.49 18.02 -10.34
C MET A 105 -19.62 17.01 -10.11
N ALA A 106 -19.64 16.33 -8.96
CA ALA A 106 -20.69 15.37 -8.64
C ALA A 106 -22.07 16.03 -8.59
N LEU A 107 -22.18 17.22 -7.99
CA LEU A 107 -23.41 18.01 -7.97
C LEU A 107 -23.82 18.46 -9.37
N GLN A 108 -22.87 18.88 -10.20
CA GLN A 108 -23.14 19.28 -11.58
C GLN A 108 -23.67 18.10 -12.43
N LEU A 109 -23.12 16.90 -12.24
CA LEU A 109 -23.62 15.69 -12.92
C LEU A 109 -25.04 15.36 -12.45
N ALA A 110 -25.30 15.43 -11.14
CA ALA A 110 -26.62 15.18 -10.58
C ALA A 110 -27.67 16.19 -11.07
N SER A 111 -27.33 17.48 -11.16
CA SER A 111 -28.23 18.52 -11.68
C SER A 111 -28.55 18.37 -13.16
N GLN A 112 -27.71 17.63 -13.90
CA GLN A 112 -27.92 17.27 -15.30
C GLN A 112 -28.55 15.88 -15.47
N GLU A 113 -28.99 15.26 -14.37
CA GLU A 113 -29.54 13.89 -14.33
C GLU A 113 -28.58 12.82 -14.89
N LYS A 114 -27.27 13.11 -14.91
CA LYS A 114 -26.22 12.19 -15.38
C LYS A 114 -25.78 11.24 -14.28
N PHE A 115 -26.68 10.35 -13.88
CA PHE A 115 -26.40 9.32 -12.88
C PHE A 115 -25.48 8.21 -13.42
N GLY A 116 -25.00 7.34 -12.53
CA GLY A 116 -24.14 6.20 -12.90
C GLY A 116 -22.69 6.56 -13.25
N HIS A 117 -22.26 7.78 -12.91
CA HIS A 117 -20.89 8.25 -13.11
C HIS A 117 -20.17 8.48 -11.78
N MET A 118 -18.88 8.16 -11.74
CA MET A 118 -17.94 8.46 -10.66
C MET A 118 -17.08 9.65 -11.08
N VAL A 119 -16.83 10.57 -10.15
CA VAL A 119 -15.87 11.65 -10.35
C VAL A 119 -14.46 11.15 -10.06
N SER A 120 -13.50 11.45 -10.94
CA SER A 120 -12.11 11.01 -10.82
C SER A 120 -11.13 12.14 -11.15
N LEU A 121 -9.90 12.02 -10.65
CA LEU A 121 -8.78 12.90 -11.00
C LEU A 121 -7.90 12.20 -12.04
N ARG A 122 -7.77 12.79 -13.22
CA ARG A 122 -6.86 12.34 -14.29
C ARG A 122 -5.81 13.41 -14.55
N GLY A 123 -4.59 13.21 -14.07
CA GLY A 123 -3.57 14.25 -14.07
C GLY A 123 -4.01 15.41 -13.16
N SER A 124 -4.18 16.60 -13.71
CA SER A 124 -4.74 17.75 -13.01
C SER A 124 -6.26 17.83 -13.09
N GLU A 125 -6.91 17.09 -13.99
CA GLU A 125 -8.29 17.33 -14.40
C GLU A 125 -9.32 16.48 -13.66
N ILE A 126 -10.48 17.09 -13.38
CA ILE A 126 -11.65 16.40 -12.82
C ILE A 126 -12.49 15.88 -13.97
N VAL A 127 -12.71 14.56 -14.01
CA VAL A 127 -13.45 13.89 -15.08
C VAL A 127 -14.58 13.04 -14.51
N ALA A 128 -15.64 12.89 -15.28
CA ALA A 128 -16.71 11.93 -15.02
C ALA A 128 -16.41 10.62 -15.76
N VAL A 129 -16.47 9.49 -15.06
CA VAL A 129 -16.21 8.16 -15.61
C VAL A 129 -17.40 7.26 -15.28
N PRO A 130 -17.96 6.49 -16.24
CA PRO A 130 -19.01 5.53 -15.94
C PRO A 130 -18.57 4.55 -14.84
N VAL A 131 -19.41 4.34 -13.83
CA VAL A 131 -19.08 3.44 -12.70
C VAL A 131 -18.77 2.04 -13.20
N LYS A 132 -19.48 1.56 -14.23
CA LYS A 132 -19.25 0.26 -14.86
C LYS A 132 -17.81 0.12 -15.38
N GLU A 133 -17.21 1.18 -15.91
CA GLU A 133 -15.82 1.17 -16.38
C GLU A 133 -14.83 1.26 -15.23
N ALA A 134 -15.13 2.09 -14.23
CA ALA A 134 -14.28 2.33 -13.07
C ALA A 134 -14.00 1.07 -12.24
N ILE A 135 -14.92 0.11 -12.23
CA ILE A 135 -14.80 -1.14 -11.45
C ILE A 135 -14.15 -2.30 -12.22
N LEU A 136 -13.85 -2.14 -13.53
CA LEU A 136 -13.31 -3.23 -14.35
C LEU A 136 -11.89 -3.62 -13.96
N GLN A 137 -11.08 -2.65 -13.55
CA GLN A 137 -9.66 -2.84 -13.29
C GLN A 137 -9.23 -2.08 -12.05
N LEU A 138 -8.45 -2.76 -11.21
CA LEU A 138 -7.78 -2.12 -10.09
C LEU A 138 -6.56 -1.33 -10.59
N ARG A 139 -6.36 -0.14 -10.04
CA ARG A 139 -5.13 0.62 -10.22
C ARG A 139 -4.06 0.06 -9.29
N THR A 140 -3.20 -0.80 -9.81
CA THR A 140 -2.04 -1.36 -9.12
C THR A 140 -0.79 -0.51 -9.32
N VAL A 141 0.28 -0.81 -8.59
CA VAL A 141 1.62 -0.27 -8.87
C VAL A 141 2.33 -1.15 -9.91
N PRO A 142 2.57 -0.69 -11.15
CA PRO A 142 3.30 -1.48 -12.13
C PRO A 142 4.76 -1.66 -11.68
N PRO A 143 5.31 -2.89 -11.65
CA PRO A 143 6.70 -3.13 -11.24
C PRO A 143 7.75 -2.40 -12.10
N ASP A 144 7.40 -2.06 -13.34
CA ASP A 144 8.19 -1.33 -14.33
C ASP A 144 7.87 0.17 -14.36
N SER A 145 7.14 0.68 -13.37
CA SER A 145 6.82 2.11 -13.30
C SER A 145 8.00 2.96 -12.86
N GLN A 146 8.01 4.22 -13.30
CA GLN A 146 9.06 5.20 -12.97
C GLN A 146 9.26 5.36 -11.45
N ILE A 147 8.20 5.24 -10.65
CA ILE A 147 8.29 5.35 -9.18
C ILE A 147 9.06 4.18 -8.55
N ILE A 148 8.92 2.97 -9.10
CA ILE A 148 9.70 1.80 -8.65
C ILE A 148 11.17 1.97 -9.02
N PHE A 149 11.46 2.42 -10.24
CA PHE A 149 12.84 2.71 -10.65
C PHE A 149 13.48 3.80 -9.78
N ALA A 150 12.76 4.88 -9.51
CA ALA A 150 13.23 5.95 -8.64
C ALA A 150 13.49 5.45 -7.22
N ALA A 151 12.57 4.66 -6.64
CA ALA A 151 12.75 4.07 -5.32
C ALA A 151 14.01 3.19 -5.24
N ARG A 152 14.26 2.36 -6.26
CA ARG A 152 15.48 1.53 -6.34
C ARG A 152 16.75 2.38 -6.49
N ALA A 153 16.70 3.42 -7.33
CA ALA A 153 17.83 4.32 -7.56
C ALA A 153 18.29 5.05 -6.28
N VAL A 154 17.36 5.32 -5.35
CA VAL A 154 17.69 5.89 -4.03
C VAL A 154 17.99 4.83 -2.95
N GLY A 155 18.14 3.57 -3.34
CA GLY A 155 18.56 2.47 -2.45
C GLY A 155 17.44 1.71 -1.76
N THR A 156 16.17 1.90 -2.14
CA THR A 156 15.05 1.13 -1.59
C THR A 156 15.07 -0.29 -2.15
N SER A 157 15.14 -1.30 -1.27
CA SER A 157 14.88 -2.69 -1.63
C SER A 157 13.39 -3.02 -1.56
N PHE A 158 12.91 -3.80 -2.54
CA PHE A 158 11.57 -4.40 -2.54
C PHE A 158 11.56 -5.86 -2.07
N GLY A 159 12.74 -6.42 -1.74
CA GLY A 159 12.90 -7.79 -1.28
C GLY A 159 12.89 -8.85 -2.39
N ASP A 160 13.15 -8.47 -3.64
CA ASP A 160 13.18 -9.34 -4.82
C ASP A 160 14.59 -9.78 -5.28
#